data_AF-A0A8B6FYG3-F1
#
_entry.id   AF-A0A8B6FYG3-F1
#
_cell.length_a   1.000
_cell.length_b   1.000
_cell.length_c   1.000
_cell.angle_alpha   90.00
_cell.angle_beta   90.00
_cell.angle_gamma   90.00
#
_symmetry.space_group_name_H-M   'P 1'
#
loop_
_entity.id
_entity.type
_entity.pdbx_description
1 polymer ?
#
loop_
_entity_poly.entity_id
_entity_poly.type
_entity_poly.pdbx_seq_one_letter_code
_entity_poly.pdbx_strand_id
1 'polypeptide(L)'
;MGPGVKLMLCIVLCCYFYLGHVTAGREKRQISQAVIGAYLKQALVEANQELAQMKAIDKMMVDQGIDAPAGSRSYSWHLGRFLYTKDAKKVRILSDKAWVTVRTTKKLVERTGWTLAEVQVNPYIVNEWRLQVAASCPFMEPKCNPYTRYRTADGACNNLNDPSLGAALTRQRRMMDNAYEDGIDAPRMHSVLGGYLPSPRIVSNVMHKSDCCPQFSDRLAVAVMQFGQFIEHDVISTPMITGYEGADIPCCEGTSATLLPKGIRSPLNQASAYLDSSQIYGTDTAEQHRLRAGFG
;
A
#
# COMPACT_ATOMS: atom_id res chain seq x y z
N MET A 1 -40.26 -38.90 16.87
CA MET A 1 -40.37 -37.42 16.85
C MET A 1 -40.91 -37.01 15.49
N GLY A 2 -42.13 -36.46 15.45
CA GLY A 2 -42.85 -36.18 14.20
C GLY A 2 -42.24 -35.05 13.38
N PRO A 3 -42.60 -34.94 12.08
CA PRO A 3 -42.05 -33.95 11.15
C PRO A 3 -42.23 -32.49 11.61
N GLY A 4 -43.19 -32.19 12.48
CA GLY A 4 -43.37 -30.86 13.08
C GLY A 4 -42.28 -30.42 14.07
N VAL A 5 -41.58 -31.37 14.72
CA VAL A 5 -40.53 -31.03 15.71
C VAL A 5 -39.22 -30.64 15.02
N LYS A 6 -38.93 -31.20 13.85
CA LYS A 6 -37.75 -30.82 13.03
C LYS A 6 -37.90 -29.42 12.42
N LEU A 7 -39.12 -29.03 12.04
CA LEU A 7 -39.39 -27.70 11.48
C LEU A 7 -39.27 -26.59 12.54
N MET A 8 -39.76 -26.83 13.76
CA MET A 8 -39.59 -25.90 14.88
C MET A 8 -38.13 -25.74 15.30
N LEU A 9 -37.33 -26.82 15.34
CA LEU A 9 -35.90 -26.72 15.67
C LEU A 9 -35.11 -25.95 14.59
N CYS A 10 -35.46 -26.14 13.31
CA CYS A 10 -34.88 -25.36 12.21
C CYS A 10 -35.26 -23.88 12.26
N ILE A 11 -36.50 -23.54 12.61
CA ILE A 11 -36.92 -22.13 12.73
C ILE A 11 -36.24 -21.45 13.93
N VAL A 12 -36.09 -22.14 15.06
CA VAL A 12 -35.39 -21.59 16.24
C VAL A 12 -33.89 -21.43 15.99
N LEU A 13 -33.23 -22.39 15.32
CA LEU A 13 -31.82 -22.28 14.93
C LEU A 13 -31.59 -21.25 13.81
N CYS A 14 -32.54 -21.10 12.88
CA CYS A 14 -32.46 -20.09 11.81
C CYS A 14 -32.73 -18.68 12.36
N CYS A 15 -33.62 -18.52 13.34
CA CYS A 15 -33.79 -17.24 14.06
C CYS A 15 -32.58 -16.92 14.94
N TYR A 16 -31.92 -17.90 15.57
CA TYR A 16 -30.67 -17.66 16.30
C TYR A 16 -29.52 -17.23 15.36
N PHE A 17 -29.47 -17.76 14.14
CA PHE A 17 -28.49 -17.34 13.13
C PHE A 17 -28.84 -16.00 12.45
N TYR A 18 -30.12 -15.73 12.19
CA TYR A 18 -30.56 -14.43 11.62
C TYR A 18 -30.48 -13.29 12.63
N LEU A 19 -30.69 -13.56 13.93
CA LEU A 19 -30.47 -12.60 15.01
C LEU A 19 -29.00 -12.54 15.45
N GLY A 20 -28.13 -13.39 14.90
CA GLY A 20 -26.67 -13.37 15.10
C GLY A 20 -25.95 -12.31 14.27
N HIS A 21 -26.59 -11.78 13.22
CA HIS A 21 -26.29 -10.44 12.70
C HIS A 21 -26.95 -9.39 13.60
N VAL A 22 -26.60 -9.44 14.89
CA VAL A 22 -26.51 -8.20 15.65
C VAL A 22 -25.46 -7.40 14.88
N THR A 23 -25.91 -6.50 14.00
CA THR A 23 -25.26 -5.21 13.90
C THR A 23 -25.12 -4.79 15.34
N ALA A 24 -23.93 -4.97 15.91
CA ALA A 24 -23.57 -4.29 17.12
C ALA A 24 -23.62 -2.82 16.70
N GLY A 25 -24.83 -2.26 16.77
CA GLY A 25 -25.04 -0.85 16.94
C GLY A 25 -24.38 -0.57 18.27
N ARG A 26 -23.05 -0.41 18.24
CA ARG A 26 -22.36 0.36 19.23
C ARG A 26 -23.14 1.66 19.21
N GLU A 27 -23.92 1.91 20.28
CA GLU A 27 -24.38 3.26 20.57
C GLU A 27 -23.16 4.14 20.34
N LYS A 28 -23.25 5.01 19.32
CA LYS A 28 -22.19 5.95 19.00
C LYS A 28 -22.12 6.85 20.22
N ARG A 29 -21.26 6.51 21.18
CA ARG A 29 -21.05 7.30 22.38
C ARG A 29 -20.76 8.72 21.90
N GLN A 30 -21.41 9.70 22.51
CA GLN A 30 -20.94 11.07 22.43
C GLN A 30 -19.57 11.10 23.12
N ILE A 31 -18.51 10.89 22.34
CA ILE A 31 -17.13 10.89 22.83
C ILE A 31 -16.68 12.34 22.85
N SER A 32 -16.23 12.82 24.01
CA SER A 32 -15.72 14.18 24.13
C SER A 32 -14.41 14.34 23.36
N GLN A 33 -14.12 15.58 22.96
CA GLN A 33 -12.89 15.97 22.26
C GLN A 33 -11.63 15.49 23.01
N ALA A 34 -11.57 15.68 24.33
CA ALA A 34 -10.45 15.25 25.16
C ALA A 34 -10.22 13.72 25.11
N VAL A 35 -11.30 12.93 25.06
CA VAL A 35 -11.19 11.47 24.96
C VAL A 35 -10.67 11.05 23.58
N ILE A 36 -11.07 11.75 22.51
CA ILE A 36 -10.56 11.49 21.15
C ILE A 36 -9.05 11.72 21.08
N GLY A 37 -8.57 12.84 21.64
CA GLY A 37 -7.14 13.12 21.71
C GLY A 37 -6.36 12.05 22.48
N ALA A 38 -6.91 11.56 23.59
CA ALA A 38 -6.31 10.46 24.36
C ALA A 38 -6.30 9.13 23.58
N TYR A 39 -7.38 8.81 22.86
CA TYR A 39 -7.46 7.61 22.01
C TYR A 39 -6.46 7.65 20.88
N LEU A 40 -6.31 8.78 20.20
CA LEU A 40 -5.31 8.99 19.16
C LEU A 40 -3.89 8.77 19.69
N LYS A 41 -3.58 9.34 20.86
CA LYS A 41 -2.24 9.24 21.46
C LYS A 41 -1.90 7.80 21.81
N GLN A 42 -2.85 7.09 22.40
CA GLN A 42 -2.67 5.68 22.72
C GLN A 42 -2.59 4.82 21.45
N ALA A 43 -3.43 5.09 20.45
CA ALA A 43 -3.40 4.38 19.16
C ALA A 43 -2.05 4.55 18.46
N LEU A 44 -1.44 5.74 18.53
CA LEU A 44 -0.13 6.03 17.97
C LEU A 44 0.98 5.25 18.70
N VAL A 45 0.95 5.19 20.03
CA VAL A 45 1.92 4.40 20.81
C VAL A 45 1.83 2.92 20.45
N GLU A 46 0.62 2.36 20.41
CA GLU A 46 0.40 0.96 20.04
C GLU A 46 0.82 0.69 18.59
N ALA A 47 0.54 1.58 17.65
CA ALA A 47 0.97 1.44 16.25
C ALA A 47 2.50 1.36 16.12
N ASN A 48 3.24 2.15 16.91
CA ASN A 48 4.71 2.08 16.95
C ASN A 48 5.21 0.77 17.58
N GLN A 49 4.54 0.27 18.62
CA GLN A 49 4.88 -1.02 19.23
C GLN A 49 4.63 -2.18 18.26
N GLU A 50 3.50 -2.19 17.56
CA GLU A 50 3.19 -3.19 16.55
C GLU A 50 4.17 -3.15 15.38
N LEU A 51 4.61 -1.96 14.95
CA LEU A 51 5.68 -1.83 13.95
C LEU A 51 6.99 -2.47 14.43
N ALA A 52 7.37 -2.25 15.70
CA ALA A 52 8.57 -2.86 16.27
C ALA A 52 8.46 -4.38 16.36
N GLN A 53 7.29 -4.90 16.74
CA GLN A 53 7.00 -6.34 16.75
C GLN A 53 7.08 -6.94 15.34
N MET A 54 6.47 -6.29 14.35
CA MET A 54 6.52 -6.74 12.96
C MET A 54 7.96 -6.81 12.45
N LYS A 55 8.79 -5.78 12.74
CA LYS A 55 10.20 -5.80 12.38
C LYS A 55 11.00 -6.91 13.06
N ALA A 56 10.66 -7.25 14.31
CA ALA A 56 11.28 -8.38 15.01
C ALA A 56 10.88 -9.72 14.38
N ILE A 57 9.63 -9.87 13.96
CA ILE A 57 9.16 -11.05 13.21
C ILE A 57 9.90 -11.15 11.88
N ASP A 58 10.01 -10.05 11.13
CA ASP A 58 10.71 -10.05 9.84
C ASP A 58 12.18 -10.46 10.00
N LYS A 59 12.84 -9.98 11.06
CA LYS A 59 14.21 -10.38 11.38
C LYS A 59 14.28 -11.88 11.67
N MET A 60 13.35 -12.38 12.49
CA MET A 60 13.26 -13.81 12.84
C MET A 60 13.05 -14.69 11.59
N MET A 61 12.25 -14.24 10.62
CA MET A 61 12.03 -15.00 9.36
C MET A 61 13.34 -15.17 8.58
N VAL A 62 14.18 -14.13 8.54
CA VAL A 62 15.52 -14.22 7.91
C VAL A 62 16.46 -15.10 8.74
N ASP A 63 16.49 -14.92 10.07
CA ASP A 63 17.36 -15.69 10.97
C ASP A 63 17.04 -17.20 10.95
N GLN A 64 15.78 -17.57 10.69
CA GLN A 64 15.33 -18.96 10.55
C GLN A 64 15.52 -19.52 9.13
N GLY A 65 15.99 -18.71 8.17
CA GLY A 65 16.15 -19.11 6.77
C GLY A 65 14.83 -19.28 6.01
N ILE A 66 13.73 -18.74 6.54
CA ILE A 66 12.42 -18.70 5.85
C ILE A 66 12.49 -17.62 4.77
N ASP A 67 12.78 -16.37 5.15
CA ASP A 67 12.97 -15.28 4.20
C ASP A 67 14.39 -15.36 3.61
N ALA A 68 14.50 -15.28 2.29
CA ALA A 68 15.81 -15.35 1.64
C ALA A 68 16.50 -13.98 1.69
N PRO A 69 17.75 -13.87 2.16
CA PRO A 69 18.42 -12.58 2.29
C PRO A 69 18.61 -11.90 0.94
N ALA A 70 18.74 -10.57 0.97
CA ALA A 70 19.05 -9.77 -0.21
C ALA A 70 20.33 -10.29 -0.89
N GLY A 71 20.26 -10.51 -2.21
CA GLY A 71 21.36 -11.10 -2.99
C GLY A 71 21.36 -12.63 -3.11
N SER A 72 20.37 -13.33 -2.52
CA SER A 72 20.14 -14.75 -2.82
C SER A 72 19.84 -15.00 -4.31
N ARG A 73 19.91 -16.25 -4.77
CA ARG A 73 19.55 -16.58 -6.17
C ARG A 73 18.09 -16.25 -6.48
N SER A 74 17.16 -16.57 -5.59
CA SER A 74 15.73 -16.21 -5.73
C SER A 74 15.57 -14.70 -5.86
N TYR A 75 16.17 -13.95 -4.94
CA TYR A 75 16.18 -12.50 -4.96
C TYR A 75 16.72 -11.96 -6.28
N SER A 76 17.87 -12.46 -6.75
CA SER A 76 18.55 -11.97 -7.96
C SER A 76 17.73 -12.15 -9.24
N TRP A 77 16.90 -13.20 -9.32
CA TRP A 77 16.08 -13.48 -10.51
C TRP A 77 14.71 -12.78 -10.48
N HIS A 78 14.07 -12.64 -9.31
CA HIS A 78 12.74 -12.04 -9.20
C HIS A 78 12.79 -10.56 -8.79
N LEU A 79 13.19 -10.27 -7.55
CA LEU A 79 13.23 -8.91 -7.00
C LEU A 79 14.35 -8.06 -7.60
N GLY A 80 15.52 -8.62 -7.86
CA GLY A 80 16.70 -7.90 -8.32
C GLY A 80 16.66 -7.48 -9.79
N ARG A 81 15.81 -8.10 -10.61
CA ARG A 81 15.78 -7.87 -12.07
C ARG A 81 14.47 -7.31 -12.61
N PHE A 82 13.32 -7.79 -12.11
CA PHE A 82 12.02 -7.40 -12.65
C PHE A 82 11.21 -6.53 -11.69
N LEU A 83 11.39 -6.69 -10.38
CA LEU A 83 10.56 -6.04 -9.37
C LEU A 83 11.42 -5.39 -8.26
N TYR A 84 12.32 -4.52 -8.68
CA TYR A 84 13.31 -3.90 -7.80
C TYR A 84 12.82 -2.57 -7.21
N THR A 85 13.40 -2.24 -6.06
CA THR A 85 13.21 -0.95 -5.40
C THR A 85 14.49 -0.12 -5.55
N LYS A 86 14.39 1.06 -6.18
CA LYS A 86 15.55 1.93 -6.49
C LYS A 86 16.29 2.38 -5.22
N ASP A 87 15.55 2.91 -4.24
CA ASP A 87 16.06 3.32 -2.93
C ASP A 87 15.32 2.57 -1.81
N ALA A 88 15.74 1.33 -1.57
CA ALA A 88 15.11 0.45 -0.58
C ALA A 88 15.14 1.05 0.84
N LYS A 89 16.19 1.80 1.19
CA LYS A 89 16.30 2.42 2.52
C LYS A 89 15.26 3.52 2.70
N LYS A 90 15.15 4.44 1.73
CA LYS A 90 14.18 5.54 1.79
C LYS A 90 12.75 5.01 1.69
N VAL A 91 12.49 4.05 0.80
CA VAL A 91 11.17 3.39 0.71
C VAL A 91 10.78 2.73 2.04
N ARG A 92 11.70 2.02 2.70
CA ARG A 92 11.42 1.40 4.01
C ARG A 92 11.05 2.45 5.06
N ILE A 93 11.79 3.56 5.15
CA ILE A 93 11.48 4.65 6.08
C ILE A 93 10.08 5.25 5.81
N LEU A 94 9.75 5.48 4.54
CA LEU A 94 8.44 6.00 4.14
C LEU A 94 7.32 5.00 4.45
N SER A 95 7.56 3.72 4.19
CA SER A 95 6.64 2.63 4.49
C SER A 95 6.39 2.49 6.00
N ASP A 96 7.44 2.53 6.83
CA ASP A 96 7.33 2.49 8.29
C ASP A 96 6.46 3.64 8.82
N LYS A 97 6.75 4.86 8.36
CA LYS A 97 5.97 6.05 8.70
C LYS A 97 4.51 5.91 8.29
N ALA A 98 4.27 5.49 7.05
CA ALA A 98 2.91 5.28 6.54
C ALA A 98 2.18 4.18 7.34
N TRP A 99 2.86 3.10 7.73
CA TRP A 99 2.28 2.02 8.54
C TRP A 99 1.72 2.54 9.85
N VAL A 100 2.50 3.36 10.55
CA VAL A 100 2.08 3.99 11.81
C VAL A 100 0.83 4.84 11.59
N THR A 101 0.79 5.66 10.54
CA THR A 101 -0.39 6.52 10.26
C THR A 101 -1.65 5.72 9.95
N VAL A 102 -1.53 4.65 9.14
CA VAL A 102 -2.64 3.78 8.78
C VAL A 102 -3.14 3.02 9.99
N ARG A 103 -2.23 2.43 10.76
CA ARG A 103 -2.59 1.63 11.94
C ARG A 103 -3.19 2.46 13.06
N THR A 104 -2.68 3.67 13.27
CA THR A 104 -3.27 4.65 14.20
C THR A 104 -4.72 4.97 13.80
N THR A 105 -4.97 5.16 12.51
CA THR A 105 -6.32 5.43 11.97
C THR A 105 -7.27 4.25 12.19
N LYS A 106 -6.81 3.02 11.92
CA LYS A 106 -7.60 1.81 12.19
C LYS A 106 -7.99 1.68 13.66
N LYS A 107 -7.02 1.82 14.56
CA LYS A 107 -7.26 1.76 16.01
C LYS A 107 -8.22 2.84 16.48
N LEU A 108 -8.16 4.04 15.91
CA LEU A 108 -9.12 5.12 16.22
C LEU A 108 -10.55 4.73 15.83
N VAL A 109 -10.75 4.26 14.60
CA VAL A 109 -12.03 3.76 14.08
C VAL A 109 -12.55 2.62 14.95
N GLU A 110 -11.70 1.65 15.29
CA GLU A 110 -12.01 0.52 16.16
C GLU A 110 -12.41 0.94 17.59
N ARG A 111 -11.83 2.00 18.15
CA ARG A 111 -12.14 2.48 19.52
C ARG A 111 -13.38 3.34 19.57
N THR A 112 -13.54 4.21 18.59
CA THR A 112 -14.67 5.15 18.52
C THR A 112 -15.95 4.48 18.02
N GLY A 113 -15.83 3.39 17.23
CA GLY A 113 -16.95 2.79 16.52
C GLY A 113 -17.48 3.65 15.38
N TRP A 114 -16.78 4.74 15.04
CA TRP A 114 -17.13 5.61 13.92
C TRP A 114 -16.55 5.05 12.63
N THR A 115 -17.25 5.23 11.52
CA THR A 115 -16.73 4.94 10.19
C THR A 115 -15.62 5.92 9.81
N LEU A 116 -14.76 5.54 8.85
CA LEU A 116 -13.71 6.43 8.36
C LEU A 116 -14.30 7.75 7.81
N ALA A 117 -15.43 7.69 7.11
CA ALA A 117 -16.12 8.87 6.58
C ALA A 117 -16.53 9.84 7.71
N GLU A 118 -17.07 9.32 8.82
CA GLU A 118 -17.45 10.13 9.99
C GLU A 118 -16.24 10.78 10.66
N VAL A 119 -15.13 10.06 10.74
CA VAL A 119 -13.85 10.60 11.24
C VAL A 119 -13.34 11.73 10.33
N GLN A 120 -13.44 11.56 9.01
CA GLN A 120 -12.92 12.50 8.02
C GLN A 120 -13.71 13.81 7.94
N VAL A 121 -15.02 13.77 8.18
CA VAL A 121 -15.86 14.99 8.15
C VAL A 121 -15.76 15.82 9.43
N ASN A 122 -15.19 15.27 10.51
CA ASN A 122 -15.06 15.99 11.77
C ASN A 122 -13.74 16.79 11.82
N PRO A 123 -13.77 18.14 11.72
CA PRO A 123 -12.56 18.96 11.63
C PRO A 123 -11.69 18.88 12.91
N TYR A 124 -12.31 18.67 14.07
CA TYR A 124 -11.56 18.51 15.31
C TYR A 124 -10.70 17.25 15.28
N ILE A 125 -11.28 16.11 14.89
CA ILE A 125 -10.55 14.83 14.83
C ILE A 125 -9.45 14.90 13.79
N VAL A 126 -9.74 15.45 12.61
CA VAL A 126 -8.74 15.59 11.55
C VAL A 126 -7.57 16.46 12.00
N ASN A 127 -7.82 17.57 12.69
CA ASN A 127 -6.76 18.44 13.19
C ASN A 127 -5.95 17.78 14.30
N GLU A 128 -6.61 17.14 15.26
CA GLU A 128 -5.95 16.42 16.35
C GLU A 128 -5.10 15.25 15.81
N TRP A 129 -5.64 14.49 14.84
CA TRP A 129 -4.91 13.43 14.16
C TRP A 129 -3.67 13.98 13.45
N ARG A 130 -3.81 15.08 12.67
CA ARG A 130 -2.67 15.73 11.99
C ARG A 130 -1.58 16.16 12.95
N LEU A 131 -1.94 16.78 14.07
CA LEU A 131 -0.99 17.22 15.09
C LEU A 131 -0.23 16.05 15.70
N GLN A 132 -0.92 14.98 16.08
CA GLN A 132 -0.29 13.85 16.76
C GLN A 132 0.54 12.97 15.82
N VAL A 133 0.11 12.79 14.57
CA VAL A 133 0.83 11.93 13.59
C VAL A 133 1.86 12.69 12.76
N ALA A 134 2.04 14.00 12.95
CA ALA A 134 2.91 14.85 12.15
C ALA A 134 4.34 14.29 11.99
N ALA A 135 4.93 13.76 13.06
CA ALA A 135 6.26 13.15 13.04
C ALA A 135 6.33 11.87 12.16
N SER A 136 5.22 11.15 12.07
CA SER A 136 5.04 9.97 11.24
C SER A 136 4.51 10.32 9.84
N CYS A 137 4.36 11.60 9.48
CA CYS A 137 4.04 11.98 8.12
C CYS A 137 5.26 11.69 7.22
N PRO A 138 5.11 10.87 6.17
CA PRO A 138 6.24 10.49 5.32
C PRO A 138 6.66 11.60 4.34
N PHE A 139 5.83 12.62 4.12
CA PHE A 139 6.10 13.66 3.12
C PHE A 139 6.58 14.95 3.79
N MET A 140 7.79 15.37 3.41
CA MET A 140 8.33 16.69 3.75
C MET A 140 8.30 17.54 2.49
N GLU A 141 7.90 18.81 2.60
CA GLU A 141 7.93 19.72 1.47
C GLU A 141 9.37 20.05 1.05
N PRO A 142 9.72 19.87 -0.24
CA PRO A 142 11.01 20.27 -0.79
C PRO A 142 11.22 21.80 -0.69
N LYS A 143 12.46 22.21 -0.38
CA LYS A 143 12.87 23.62 -0.47
C LYS A 143 13.34 23.93 -1.89
N CYS A 144 12.68 24.87 -2.55
CA CYS A 144 12.95 25.20 -3.95
C CYS A 144 13.78 26.47 -4.12
N ASN A 145 14.69 26.43 -5.09
CA ASN A 145 15.34 27.62 -5.61
C ASN A 145 14.79 27.89 -7.02
N PRO A 146 14.01 28.96 -7.25
CA PRO A 146 13.37 29.23 -8.54
C PRO A 146 14.35 29.58 -9.67
N TYR A 147 15.62 29.83 -9.34
CA TYR A 147 16.65 30.20 -10.31
C TYR A 147 17.48 29.01 -10.84
N THR A 148 17.19 27.79 -10.38
CA THR A 148 17.87 26.59 -10.88
C THR A 148 17.53 26.35 -12.34
N ARG A 149 18.56 26.20 -13.20
CA ARG A 149 18.38 25.97 -14.64
C ARG A 149 17.90 24.56 -15.00
N TYR A 150 18.27 23.57 -14.20
CA TYR A 150 18.06 22.16 -14.51
C TYR A 150 17.09 21.51 -13.51
N ARG A 151 16.45 20.43 -13.96
CA ARG A 151 15.54 19.62 -13.14
C ARG A 151 16.31 18.98 -11.99
N THR A 152 15.65 18.81 -10.84
CA THR A 152 16.19 17.96 -9.78
C THR A 152 16.08 16.49 -10.19
N ALA A 153 16.90 15.63 -9.58
CA ALA A 153 16.91 14.20 -9.89
C ALA A 153 15.57 13.52 -9.64
N ASP A 154 14.89 13.91 -8.56
CA ASP A 154 13.62 13.35 -8.14
C ASP A 154 12.40 14.06 -8.76
N GLY A 155 12.60 15.10 -9.58
CA GLY A 155 11.50 15.88 -10.17
C GLY A 155 10.82 16.87 -9.20
N ALA A 156 11.30 17.01 -7.97
CA ALA A 156 10.85 18.06 -7.05
C ALA A 156 11.08 19.47 -7.62
N CYS A 157 10.33 20.44 -7.09
CA CYS A 157 10.43 21.85 -7.47
C CYS A 157 10.12 22.18 -8.94
N ASN A 158 9.57 21.23 -9.71
CA ASN A 158 9.06 21.52 -11.05
C ASN A 158 7.86 22.49 -10.99
N ASN A 159 6.99 22.32 -9.99
CA ASN A 159 5.94 23.26 -9.64
C ASN A 159 6.34 24.01 -8.36
N LEU A 160 6.50 25.33 -8.43
CA LEU A 160 6.93 26.15 -7.28
C LEU A 160 5.82 26.38 -6.24
N ASN A 161 4.55 26.20 -6.63
CA ASN A 161 3.40 26.33 -5.73
C ASN A 161 3.10 25.02 -4.99
N ASP A 162 3.42 23.87 -5.61
CA ASP A 162 3.42 22.55 -4.98
C ASP A 162 4.76 21.85 -5.30
N PRO A 163 5.80 22.11 -4.51
CA PRO A 163 7.14 21.57 -4.70
C PRO A 163 7.24 20.04 -4.82
N SER A 164 6.26 19.31 -4.26
CA SER A 164 6.24 17.85 -4.25
C SER A 164 5.50 17.25 -5.44
N LEU A 165 4.78 18.06 -6.21
CA LEU A 165 3.96 17.59 -7.31
C LEU A 165 4.81 16.84 -8.34
N GLY A 166 4.47 15.57 -8.58
CA GLY A 166 5.16 14.72 -9.54
C GLY A 166 6.57 14.31 -9.14
N ALA A 167 7.02 14.62 -7.92
CA ALA A 167 8.31 14.16 -7.44
C ALA A 167 8.31 12.64 -7.16
N ALA A 168 9.46 11.99 -7.33
CA ALA A 168 9.66 10.62 -6.96
C ALA A 168 9.50 10.41 -5.44
N LEU A 169 9.13 9.19 -5.07
CA LEU A 169 8.80 8.76 -3.72
C LEU A 169 7.66 9.56 -3.06
N THR A 170 6.78 10.14 -3.88
CA THR A 170 5.47 10.66 -3.46
C THR A 170 4.36 9.65 -3.75
N ARG A 171 3.16 9.88 -3.21
CA ARG A 171 2.02 8.97 -3.46
C ARG A 171 1.55 9.09 -4.89
N GLN A 172 1.15 7.96 -5.48
CA GLN A 172 0.40 7.98 -6.73
C GLN A 172 -0.91 8.76 -6.56
N ARG A 173 -1.17 9.68 -7.49
CA ARG A 173 -2.38 10.51 -7.47
C ARG A 173 -3.60 9.64 -7.71
N ARG A 174 -4.63 9.85 -6.90
CA ARG A 174 -5.94 9.21 -7.10
C ARG A 174 -6.83 10.12 -7.94
N MET A 175 -7.41 9.57 -9.01
CA MET A 175 -8.45 10.24 -9.80
C MET A 175 -9.85 10.01 -9.23
N MET A 176 -10.01 8.95 -8.42
CA MET A 176 -11.24 8.59 -7.73
C MET A 176 -10.91 8.11 -6.32
N ASP A 177 -11.90 8.13 -5.43
CA ASP A 177 -11.75 7.60 -4.09
C ASP A 177 -11.37 6.11 -4.10
N ASN A 178 -10.74 5.67 -3.02
CA ASN A 178 -10.39 4.26 -2.88
C ASN A 178 -11.65 3.40 -2.66
N ALA A 179 -11.54 2.11 -2.99
CA ALA A 179 -12.61 1.13 -2.78
C ALA A 179 -12.09 -0.06 -1.96
N TYR A 180 -11.34 0.22 -0.88
CA TYR A 180 -10.90 -0.83 0.05
C TYR A 180 -12.09 -1.45 0.78
N GLU A 181 -11.95 -2.71 1.18
CA GLU A 181 -12.99 -3.44 1.91
C GLU A 181 -13.35 -2.73 3.23
N ASP A 182 -12.35 -2.21 3.92
CA ASP A 182 -12.47 -1.47 5.17
C ASP A 182 -12.36 0.06 4.98
N GLY A 183 -12.30 0.53 3.72
CA GLY A 183 -12.07 1.94 3.36
C GLY A 183 -10.66 2.47 3.67
N ILE A 184 -9.76 1.65 4.22
CA ILE A 184 -8.44 2.08 4.71
C ILE A 184 -7.31 1.44 3.90
N ASP A 185 -7.15 0.10 3.99
CA ASP A 185 -6.05 -0.62 3.34
C ASP A 185 -6.35 -2.12 3.07
N ALA A 186 -7.51 -2.64 3.46
CA ALA A 186 -7.86 -4.03 3.19
C ALA A 186 -8.23 -4.21 1.71
N PRO A 187 -7.61 -5.17 0.99
CA PRO A 187 -8.00 -5.48 -0.38
C PRO A 187 -9.50 -5.76 -0.46
N ARG A 188 -10.14 -5.23 -1.50
CA ARG A 188 -11.56 -5.44 -1.75
C ARG A 188 -11.86 -6.92 -1.98
N MET A 189 -12.81 -7.47 -1.25
CA MET A 189 -13.24 -8.86 -1.34
C MET A 189 -14.68 -9.00 -1.83
N HIS A 190 -15.52 -7.98 -1.62
CA HIS A 190 -16.93 -8.02 -2.05
C HIS A 190 -17.23 -7.10 -3.25
N SER A 191 -18.14 -7.56 -4.10
CA SER A 191 -18.72 -6.80 -5.20
C SER A 191 -19.72 -5.76 -4.69
N VAL A 192 -20.14 -4.84 -5.57
CA VAL A 192 -21.21 -3.87 -5.25
C VAL A 192 -22.57 -4.52 -5.01
N LEU A 193 -22.74 -5.79 -5.41
CA LEU A 193 -23.96 -6.58 -5.21
C LEU A 193 -23.90 -7.44 -3.93
N GLY A 194 -22.84 -7.34 -3.14
CA GLY A 194 -22.67 -8.05 -1.87
C GLY A 194 -22.04 -9.45 -1.96
N GLY A 195 -21.94 -10.05 -3.16
CA GLY A 195 -21.23 -11.32 -3.36
C GLY A 195 -19.70 -11.17 -3.41
N TYR A 196 -18.95 -12.25 -3.13
CA TYR A 196 -17.49 -12.26 -3.22
C TYR A 196 -16.99 -12.01 -4.66
N LEU A 197 -15.86 -11.32 -4.78
CA LEU A 197 -15.13 -11.17 -6.03
C LEU A 197 -14.48 -12.50 -6.43
N PRO A 198 -14.45 -12.84 -7.74
CA PRO A 198 -13.79 -14.05 -8.21
C PRO A 198 -12.28 -13.97 -7.99
N SER A 199 -11.64 -15.13 -7.82
CA SER A 199 -10.17 -15.21 -7.81
C SER A 199 -9.58 -14.58 -9.09
N PRO A 200 -8.53 -13.75 -8.99
CA PRO A 200 -7.84 -13.20 -10.15
C PRO A 200 -7.38 -14.28 -11.13
N ARG A 201 -7.05 -15.48 -10.65
CA ARG A 201 -6.67 -16.62 -11.50
C ARG A 201 -7.84 -17.15 -12.33
N ILE A 202 -9.05 -17.18 -11.77
CA ILE A 202 -10.25 -17.57 -12.51
C ILE A 202 -10.53 -16.54 -13.61
N VAL A 203 -10.47 -15.25 -13.29
CA VAL A 203 -10.64 -14.18 -14.28
C VAL A 203 -9.60 -14.29 -15.40
N SER A 204 -8.33 -14.54 -15.07
CA SER A 204 -7.27 -14.76 -16.06
C SER A 204 -7.57 -15.97 -16.95
N ASN A 205 -7.95 -17.11 -16.38
CA ASN A 205 -8.21 -18.34 -17.13
C ASN A 205 -9.45 -18.25 -18.04
N VAL A 206 -10.46 -17.46 -17.65
CA VAL A 206 -11.71 -17.33 -18.41
C VAL A 206 -11.62 -16.21 -19.44
N MET A 207 -11.05 -15.05 -19.08
CA MET A 207 -11.07 -13.85 -19.91
C MET A 207 -9.80 -13.67 -20.76
N HIS A 208 -8.64 -14.09 -20.26
CA HIS A 208 -7.33 -13.88 -20.91
C HIS A 208 -6.76 -15.18 -21.46
N LYS A 209 -7.61 -16.16 -21.74
CA LYS A 209 -7.17 -17.42 -22.35
C LYS A 209 -6.65 -17.11 -23.76
N SER A 210 -5.36 -17.24 -23.94
CA SER A 210 -4.76 -17.21 -25.27
C SER A 210 -5.21 -18.45 -26.02
N ASP A 211 -5.90 -18.26 -27.14
CA ASP A 211 -6.16 -19.33 -28.10
C ASP A 211 -4.83 -19.87 -28.67
N CYS A 212 -4.87 -21.04 -29.32
CA CYS A 212 -3.69 -21.66 -29.90
C CYS A 212 -3.01 -20.85 -31.02
N CYS A 213 -3.63 -19.75 -31.46
CA CYS A 213 -3.15 -18.92 -32.55
C CYS A 213 -2.82 -17.50 -32.05
N PRO A 214 -1.54 -17.12 -31.93
CA PRO A 214 -1.17 -15.74 -31.63
C PRO A 214 -1.64 -14.81 -32.77
N GLN A 215 -2.25 -13.70 -32.39
CA GLN A 215 -2.66 -12.66 -33.33
C GLN A 215 -1.54 -11.63 -33.48
N PHE A 216 -0.97 -11.54 -34.67
CA PHE A 216 0.06 -10.56 -35.00
C PHE A 216 -0.56 -9.33 -35.65
N SER A 217 -0.02 -8.15 -35.36
CA SER A 217 -0.37 -6.93 -36.08
C SER A 217 0.49 -6.82 -37.35
N ASP A 218 -0.15 -6.53 -38.47
CA ASP A 218 0.48 -6.19 -39.76
C ASP A 218 0.88 -4.71 -39.85
N ARG A 219 0.45 -3.88 -38.89
CA ARG A 219 0.63 -2.42 -38.89
C ARG A 219 1.58 -1.92 -37.80
N LEU A 220 1.74 -2.67 -36.72
CA LEU A 220 2.54 -2.25 -35.57
C LEU A 220 3.79 -3.10 -35.45
N ALA A 221 4.94 -2.43 -35.49
CA ALA A 221 6.21 -3.05 -35.13
C ALA A 221 6.27 -3.32 -33.62
N VAL A 222 7.04 -4.32 -33.22
CA VAL A 222 7.33 -4.63 -31.80
C VAL A 222 7.90 -3.42 -31.05
N ALA A 223 8.59 -2.52 -31.75
CA ALA A 223 9.09 -1.26 -31.21
C ALA A 223 8.01 -0.40 -30.52
N VAL A 224 6.75 -0.48 -30.97
CA VAL A 224 5.63 0.27 -30.36
C VAL A 224 5.37 -0.23 -28.93
N MET A 225 5.32 -1.55 -28.74
CA MET A 225 5.15 -2.15 -27.41
C MET A 225 6.34 -1.80 -26.50
N GLN A 226 7.56 -1.94 -27.01
CA GLN A 226 8.77 -1.68 -26.22
C GLN A 226 8.90 -0.21 -25.83
N PHE A 227 8.55 0.72 -26.72
CA PHE A 227 8.57 2.16 -26.43
C PHE A 227 7.48 2.54 -25.42
N GLY A 228 6.31 1.87 -25.46
CA GLY A 228 5.29 2.01 -24.42
C GLY A 228 5.81 1.66 -23.02
N GLN A 229 6.52 0.54 -22.88
CA GLN A 229 7.17 0.16 -21.61
C GLN A 229 8.27 1.15 -21.20
N PHE A 230 9.05 1.64 -22.16
CA PHE A 230 10.08 2.65 -21.88
C PHE A 230 9.48 3.93 -21.29
N ILE A 231 8.37 4.43 -21.86
CA ILE A 231 7.62 5.57 -21.33
C ILE A 231 7.02 5.27 -19.95
N GLU A 232 6.38 4.10 -19.79
CA GLU A 232 5.80 3.69 -18.51
C GLU A 232 6.83 3.76 -17.38
N HIS A 233 8.00 3.16 -17.59
CA HIS A 233 9.07 3.13 -16.60
C HIS A 233 9.67 4.51 -16.30
N ASP A 234 9.47 5.50 -17.18
CA ASP A 234 9.90 6.88 -16.96
C ASP A 234 8.98 7.64 -16.01
N VAL A 235 7.68 7.32 -16.01
CA VAL A 235 6.66 8.09 -15.28
C VAL A 235 6.09 7.38 -14.06
N ILE A 236 6.16 6.05 -14.02
CA ILE A 236 5.60 5.28 -12.91
C ILE A 236 6.41 4.02 -12.61
N SER A 237 6.67 3.81 -11.32
CA SER A 237 7.20 2.58 -10.80
C SER A 237 6.76 2.42 -9.36
N THR A 238 6.14 1.29 -9.02
CA THR A 238 5.70 1.02 -7.64
C THR A 238 6.75 0.18 -6.94
N PRO A 239 7.34 0.63 -5.82
CA PRO A 239 8.33 -0.17 -5.11
C PRO A 239 7.69 -1.42 -4.52
N MET A 240 8.48 -2.47 -4.39
CA MET A 240 8.05 -3.70 -3.74
C MET A 240 8.23 -3.65 -2.23
N ILE A 241 7.36 -4.38 -1.55
CA ILE A 241 7.49 -4.65 -0.13
C ILE A 241 8.45 -5.82 0.04
N THR A 242 9.45 -5.61 0.88
CA THR A 242 10.48 -6.60 1.19
C THR A 242 10.41 -6.98 2.66
N GLY A 243 11.00 -8.11 3.02
CA GLY A 243 11.24 -8.53 4.40
C GLY A 243 12.33 -7.69 5.09
N TYR A 244 12.89 -8.24 6.17
CA TYR A 244 13.92 -7.56 6.94
C TYR A 244 15.12 -7.21 6.06
N GLU A 245 15.52 -5.94 6.07
CA GLU A 245 16.67 -5.41 5.31
C GLU A 245 16.68 -5.76 3.82
N GLY A 246 15.50 -5.86 3.18
CA GLY A 246 15.42 -6.14 1.74
C GLY A 246 15.35 -7.63 1.40
N ALA A 247 15.18 -8.50 2.40
CA ALA A 247 14.98 -9.92 2.17
C ALA A 247 13.74 -10.20 1.28
N ASP A 248 13.84 -11.25 0.49
CA ASP A 248 12.75 -11.79 -0.32
C ASP A 248 11.77 -12.54 0.59
N ILE A 249 10.47 -12.34 0.36
CA ILE A 249 9.39 -12.96 1.15
C ILE A 249 8.82 -14.12 0.31
N PRO A 250 9.17 -15.39 0.60
CA PRO A 250 8.59 -16.51 -0.12
C PRO A 250 7.16 -16.75 0.34
N CYS A 251 6.19 -16.30 -0.45
CA CYS A 251 4.77 -16.56 -0.21
C CYS A 251 4.33 -18.01 -0.51
N CYS A 252 5.27 -18.90 -0.89
CA CYS A 252 4.97 -20.17 -1.53
C CYS A 252 5.14 -21.42 -0.63
N GLU A 253 5.69 -21.29 0.58
CA GLU A 253 5.89 -22.43 1.48
C GLU A 253 5.26 -22.18 2.86
N GLY A 254 4.32 -23.04 3.26
CA GLY A 254 3.90 -23.17 4.66
C GLY A 254 2.53 -22.58 5.01
N THR A 255 1.66 -23.46 5.51
CA THR A 255 0.37 -23.18 6.12
C THR A 255 0.50 -22.32 7.38
N SER A 256 0.29 -21.00 7.27
CA SER A 256 -0.37 -20.24 8.33
C SER A 256 -0.95 -18.96 7.74
N ALA A 257 -2.28 -18.91 7.70
CA ALA A 257 -3.08 -17.82 7.16
C ALA A 257 -3.08 -16.56 8.04
N THR A 258 -1.92 -16.20 8.58
CA THR A 258 -1.70 -14.92 9.26
C THR A 258 -0.51 -14.22 8.62
N LEU A 259 -0.54 -14.12 7.29
CA LEU A 259 0.18 -13.04 6.61
C LEU A 259 -0.41 -11.75 7.17
N LEU A 260 0.29 -11.13 8.13
CA LEU A 260 0.05 -9.72 8.45
C LEU A 260 0.05 -9.01 7.09
N PRO A 261 -1.01 -8.28 6.72
CA PRO A 261 -1.04 -7.60 5.44
C PRO A 261 0.09 -6.59 5.43
N LYS A 262 1.27 -6.99 4.94
CA LYS A 262 2.37 -6.10 4.70
C LYS A 262 1.95 -5.27 3.50
N GLY A 263 1.61 -4.01 3.75
CA GLY A 263 1.42 -3.03 2.69
C GLY A 263 0.44 -1.93 3.03
N ILE A 264 0.96 -0.71 3.08
CA ILE A 264 0.14 0.49 2.98
C ILE A 264 -0.38 0.60 1.56
N ARG A 265 -1.70 0.68 1.41
CA ARG A 265 -2.34 0.73 0.09
C ARG A 265 -2.49 2.14 -0.49
N SER A 266 -1.57 3.05 -0.17
CA SER A 266 -1.35 4.25 -0.98
C SER A 266 0.05 4.14 -1.59
N PRO A 267 0.17 3.46 -2.75
CA PRO A 267 1.47 3.13 -3.31
C PRO A 267 2.26 4.41 -3.62
N LEU A 268 3.56 4.34 -3.32
CA LEU A 268 4.50 5.36 -3.74
C LEU A 268 4.81 5.17 -5.23
N ASN A 269 5.15 6.26 -5.89
CA ASN A 269 5.81 6.22 -7.19
C ASN A 269 7.32 6.43 -6.96
N GLN A 270 8.18 5.47 -7.28
CA GLN A 270 9.63 5.65 -7.23
C GLN A 270 10.22 6.26 -8.52
N ALA A 271 9.41 6.45 -9.56
CA ALA A 271 9.74 7.29 -10.71
C ALA A 271 9.31 8.76 -10.44
N SER A 272 9.91 9.73 -11.14
CA SER A 272 9.27 11.05 -11.25
C SER A 272 8.01 10.89 -12.12
N ALA A 273 7.01 11.75 -11.97
CA ALA A 273 5.79 11.67 -12.80
C ALA A 273 5.92 12.41 -14.15
N TYR A 274 7.15 12.83 -14.50
CA TYR A 274 7.44 13.63 -15.69
C TYR A 274 8.10 12.76 -16.76
N LEU A 275 7.89 13.11 -18.02
CA LEU A 275 8.71 12.58 -19.12
C LEU A 275 10.05 13.33 -19.13
N ASP A 276 10.99 12.88 -18.31
CA ASP A 276 12.28 13.53 -18.08
C ASP A 276 13.48 12.58 -18.24
N SER A 277 13.24 11.37 -18.76
CA SER A 277 14.25 10.31 -18.90
C SER A 277 14.82 9.85 -17.54
N SER A 278 14.06 9.95 -16.45
CA SER A 278 14.40 9.31 -15.17
C SER A 278 14.64 7.79 -15.24
N GLN A 279 14.08 7.11 -16.25
CA GLN A 279 14.43 5.71 -16.57
C GLN A 279 15.90 5.55 -17.00
N ILE A 280 16.53 6.60 -17.54
CA ILE A 280 17.94 6.61 -17.93
C ILE A 280 18.80 7.24 -16.83
N TYR A 281 18.39 8.40 -16.31
CA TYR A 281 19.22 9.21 -15.41
C TYR A 281 19.09 8.83 -13.94
N GLY A 282 18.07 8.07 -13.56
CA GLY A 282 17.76 7.79 -12.16
C GLY A 282 16.96 8.91 -11.50
N THR A 283 16.35 8.59 -10.36
CA THR A 283 15.44 9.48 -9.60
C THR A 283 16.01 9.94 -8.26
N ASP A 284 17.26 9.60 -8.00
CA ASP A 284 18.01 9.97 -6.82
C ASP A 284 19.37 10.53 -7.25
N THR A 285 19.81 11.60 -6.59
CA THR A 285 21.09 12.26 -6.90
C THR A 285 22.27 11.29 -6.78
N ALA A 286 22.28 10.38 -5.79
CA ALA A 286 23.38 9.42 -5.65
C ALA A 286 23.39 8.40 -6.81
N GLU A 287 22.23 7.94 -7.26
CA GLU A 287 22.07 7.13 -8.47
C GLU A 287 22.52 7.88 -9.72
N GLN A 288 22.11 9.15 -9.90
CA GLN A 288 22.54 9.95 -11.06
C GLN A 288 24.07 10.09 -11.11
N HIS A 289 24.72 10.31 -9.95
CA HIS A 289 26.17 10.36 -9.87
C HIS A 289 26.81 9.02 -10.25
N ARG A 290 26.29 7.90 -9.73
CA ARG A 290 26.78 6.55 -10.04
C ARG A 290 26.66 6.19 -11.53
N LEU A 291 25.62 6.68 -12.22
CA LEU A 291 25.38 6.41 -13.64
C LEU A 291 26.23 7.29 -14.58
N ARG A 292 26.84 8.37 -14.07
CA ARG A 292 27.71 9.25 -14.86
C ARG A 292 29.12 8.66 -14.98
N ALA A 293 29.68 8.74 -16.18
CA ALA A 293 31.09 8.43 -16.39
C ALA A 293 31.98 9.34 -15.50
N GLY A 294 32.99 8.75 -14.84
CA GLY A 294 33.97 9.47 -14.01
C GLY A 294 33.67 9.53 -12.51
N PHE A 295 32.61 8.87 -12.02
CA PHE A 295 32.24 8.78 -10.59
C PHE A 295 32.28 7.34 -10.04
N GLY A 296 33.04 6.44 -10.70
CA GLY A 296 33.20 5.03 -10.33
C GLY A 296 34.48 4.75 -9.56
#